data_AF-A0A954W0X0-F1
#
_entry.id   AF-A0A954W0X0-F1
#
_cell.length_a   1.000
_cell.length_b   1.000
_cell.length_c   1.000
_cell.angle_alpha   90.00
_cell.angle_beta   90.00
_cell.angle_gamma   90.00
#
_symmetry.space_group_name_H-M   'P 1'
#
loop_
_entity.id
_entity.type
_entity.pdbx_description
1 polymer ?
#
loop_
_entity_poly.entity_id
_entity_poly.type
_entity_poly.pdbx_seq_one_letter_code
_entity_poly.pdbx_strand_id
1 'polypeptide(L)'
;MIFPSALPAELPNVDLPDDIRDDYEEAREIANKSPRGAAALLRLAIQKLCKHLGQPGKNINDDIKALVAAGLPPKVQEALDIVRVVGNECVHPGTIDLRDDRDTAMQLFRLVNFIALKMITEPKEIASLYGSLPTDKLAAIKKRDGTVP
;
A
#
# COMPACT_ATOMS: atom_id res chain seq x y z
N MET A 1 20.73 -12.65 28.01
CA MET A 1 20.09 -13.29 26.84
C MET A 1 19.50 -12.18 25.98
N ILE A 2 19.95 -12.06 24.74
CA ILE A 2 19.27 -11.23 23.73
C ILE A 2 18.24 -12.14 23.08
N PHE A 3 16.96 -11.95 23.39
CA PHE A 3 15.88 -12.63 22.69
C PHE A 3 15.69 -11.95 21.32
N PRO A 4 15.49 -12.69 20.21
CA PRO A 4 15.03 -12.08 18.98
C PRO A 4 13.70 -11.39 19.29
N SER A 5 13.61 -10.08 19.04
CA SER A 5 12.31 -9.42 19.04
C SER A 5 11.48 -10.12 17.98
N ALA A 6 10.43 -10.84 18.37
CA ALA A 6 9.47 -11.38 17.41
C ALA A 6 8.96 -10.19 16.59
N LEU A 7 9.33 -10.15 15.31
CA LEU A 7 8.87 -9.10 14.40
C LEU A 7 7.35 -9.23 14.34
N PRO A 8 6.61 -8.22 14.78
CA PRO A 8 5.19 -8.38 15.05
C PRO A 8 4.34 -8.45 13.78
N ALA A 9 4.92 -8.13 12.62
CA ALA A 9 4.21 -7.94 11.36
C ALA A 9 4.75 -8.82 10.23
N GLU A 10 3.88 -9.02 9.23
CA GLU A 10 4.18 -9.72 7.97
C GLU A 10 5.40 -9.11 7.26
N LEU A 11 6.07 -9.93 6.45
CA LEU A 11 7.14 -9.46 5.57
C LEU A 11 6.59 -8.44 4.57
N PRO A 12 7.39 -7.45 4.15
CA PRO A 12 6.98 -6.55 3.07
C PRO A 12 6.68 -7.36 1.80
N ASN A 13 5.71 -6.89 1.03
CA ASN A 13 5.49 -7.39 -0.32
C ASN A 13 6.80 -7.29 -1.14
N VAL A 14 7.14 -8.37 -1.86
CA VAL A 14 8.40 -8.52 -2.59
C VAL A 14 8.58 -7.52 -3.73
N ASP A 15 7.49 -6.98 -4.27
CA ASP A 15 7.48 -5.99 -5.33
C ASP A 15 7.38 -4.55 -4.79
N LEU A 16 7.44 -4.34 -3.47
CA LEU A 16 7.56 -2.99 -2.92
C LEU A 16 8.84 -2.31 -3.44
N PRO A 17 8.75 -1.04 -3.88
CA PRO A 17 9.92 -0.23 -4.19
C PRO A 17 10.88 -0.18 -3.00
N ASP A 18 12.20 -0.17 -3.28
CA ASP A 18 13.24 -0.29 -2.25
C ASP A 18 13.09 0.79 -1.16
N ASP A 19 12.81 2.04 -1.54
CA ASP A 19 12.66 3.17 -0.62
C ASP A 19 11.43 3.09 0.29
N ILE A 20 10.44 2.27 -0.08
CA ILE A 20 9.22 1.99 0.69
C ILE A 20 9.41 0.73 1.54
N ARG A 21 10.11 -0.27 0.98
CA ARG A 21 10.48 -1.49 1.69
C ARG A 21 11.37 -1.18 2.89
N ASP A 22 12.32 -0.25 2.74
CA ASP A 22 13.22 0.16 3.82
C ASP A 22 12.45 0.82 4.98
N ASP A 23 11.52 1.74 4.68
CA ASP A 23 10.62 2.34 5.69
C ASP A 23 9.76 1.26 6.39
N TYR A 24 9.26 0.28 5.63
CA TYR A 24 8.45 -0.82 6.15
C TYR A 24 9.26 -1.70 7.10
N GLU A 25 10.47 -2.11 6.72
CA GLU A 25 11.34 -2.92 7.58
C GLU A 25 11.76 -2.16 8.83
N GLU A 26 12.13 -0.87 8.73
CA GLU A 26 12.42 -0.04 9.90
C GLU A 26 11.20 0.04 10.83
N ALA A 27 10.00 0.20 10.27
CA ALA A 27 8.77 0.16 11.06
C ALA A 27 8.62 -1.16 11.81
N ARG A 28 8.92 -2.31 11.18
CA ARG A 28 8.79 -3.64 11.82
C ARG A 28 9.76 -3.79 12.99
N GLU A 29 10.98 -3.27 12.84
CA GLU A 29 12.00 -3.32 13.89
C GLU A 29 11.59 -2.52 15.14
N ILE A 30 10.93 -1.38 14.94
CA ILE A 30 10.56 -0.49 16.04
C ILE A 30 9.14 -0.71 16.56
N ALA A 31 8.26 -1.43 15.86
CA ALA A 31 6.83 -1.55 16.18
C ALA A 31 6.53 -2.01 17.62
N ASN A 32 7.36 -2.88 18.20
CA ASN A 32 7.19 -3.30 19.60
C ASN A 32 7.66 -2.25 20.63
N LYS A 33 8.64 -1.42 20.26
CA LYS A 33 9.26 -0.41 21.14
C LYS A 33 8.59 0.95 21.02
N SER A 34 8.16 1.30 19.81
CA SER A 34 7.55 2.57 19.44
C SER A 34 6.48 2.30 18.36
N PRO A 35 5.27 1.84 18.76
CA PRO A 35 4.16 1.66 17.84
C PRO A 35 3.83 2.94 17.06
N ARG A 36 3.90 4.10 17.73
CA ARG A 36 3.74 5.42 17.10
C ARG A 36 4.81 5.72 16.05
N GLY A 37 6.07 5.36 16.32
CA GLY A 37 7.14 5.51 15.33
C GLY A 37 6.90 4.63 14.12
N ALA A 38 6.52 3.37 14.33
CA ALA A 38 6.18 2.45 13.25
C ALA A 38 4.99 2.94 12.43
N ALA A 39 3.92 3.42 13.07
CA ALA A 39 2.77 3.99 12.39
C ALA A 39 3.15 5.22 11.53
N ALA A 40 4.02 6.09 12.02
CA ALA A 40 4.52 7.23 11.25
C ALA A 40 5.31 6.80 10.00
N LEU A 41 6.22 5.83 10.13
CA LEU A 41 6.96 5.26 9.00
C LEU A 41 6.02 4.60 7.99
N LEU A 42 5.02 3.85 8.44
CA LEU A 42 4.05 3.19 7.55
C LEU A 42 3.18 4.21 6.80
N ARG A 43 2.81 5.33 7.44
CA ARG A 43 2.12 6.42 6.74
C ARG A 43 3.00 7.07 5.68
N LEU A 44 4.29 7.27 5.98
CA LEU A 44 5.25 7.75 5.00
C LEU A 44 5.38 6.77 3.83
N ALA A 45 5.47 5.47 4.11
CA ALA A 45 5.50 4.42 3.11
C ALA A 45 4.25 4.48 2.19
N ILE A 46 3.07 4.79 2.73
CA ILE A 46 1.83 4.92 1.95
C ILE A 46 1.84 6.19 1.09
N GLN A 47 2.35 7.31 1.60
CA GLN A 47 2.55 8.52 0.79
C GLN A 47 3.52 8.28 -0.37
N LYS A 48 4.62 7.57 -0.10
CA LYS A 48 5.58 7.14 -1.14
C LYS A 48 4.92 6.17 -2.13
N LEU A 49 4.03 5.27 -1.68
CA LEU A 49 3.26 4.40 -2.57
C LEU A 49 2.34 5.21 -3.49
N CYS A 50 1.58 6.18 -2.97
CA CYS A 50 0.78 7.08 -3.81
C CYS A 50 1.64 7.78 -4.86
N LYS A 51 2.87 8.19 -4.49
CA LYS A 51 3.83 8.76 -5.42
C LYS A 51 4.29 7.78 -6.49
N HIS A 52 4.57 6.54 -6.11
CA HIS A 52 4.92 5.46 -7.04
C HIS A 52 3.77 5.17 -8.02
N LEU A 53 2.52 5.32 -7.60
CA LEU A 53 1.32 5.18 -8.43
C LEU A 53 1.01 6.44 -9.27
N GLY A 54 1.96 7.37 -9.39
CA GLY A 54 1.87 8.53 -10.29
C GLY A 54 1.24 9.78 -9.68
N GLN A 55 1.04 9.82 -8.36
CA GLN A 55 0.55 11.02 -7.66
C GLN A 55 1.67 11.87 -7.04
N PRO A 56 1.39 13.09 -6.57
CA PRO A 56 2.40 13.92 -5.89
C PRO A 56 2.90 13.36 -4.55
N GLY A 57 2.11 12.57 -3.82
CA GLY A 57 2.46 12.07 -2.49
C GLY A 57 2.41 13.14 -1.39
N LYS A 58 1.80 14.30 -1.66
CA LYS A 58 1.80 15.47 -0.75
C LYS A 58 0.57 15.52 0.15
N ASN A 59 -0.58 15.14 -0.41
CA ASN A 59 -1.84 15.12 0.31
C ASN A 59 -2.56 13.83 -0.06
N ILE A 60 -2.61 12.88 0.87
CA ILE A 60 -3.19 11.56 0.63
C ILE A 60 -4.65 11.66 0.18
N ASN A 61 -5.41 12.66 0.65
CA ASN A 61 -6.81 12.83 0.24
C ASN A 61 -6.93 13.22 -1.24
N ASP A 62 -6.08 14.13 -1.69
CA ASP A 62 -6.06 14.58 -3.09
C ASP A 62 -5.52 13.46 -3.99
N ASP A 63 -4.49 12.75 -3.53
CA ASP A 63 -3.92 11.60 -4.23
C ASP A 63 -4.95 10.46 -4.38
N ILE A 64 -5.70 10.12 -3.32
CA ILE A 64 -6.80 9.13 -3.40
C ILE A 64 -7.82 9.57 -4.44
N LYS A 65 -8.28 10.83 -4.40
CA LYS A 65 -9.26 11.35 -5.36
C LYS A 65 -8.76 11.23 -6.81
N ALA A 66 -7.50 11.57 -7.05
CA ALA A 66 -6.90 11.49 -8.38
C ALA A 66 -6.71 10.03 -8.84
N LEU A 67 -6.30 9.12 -7.95
CA LEU A 67 -6.20 7.70 -8.25
C LEU A 67 -7.56 7.09 -8.59
N VAL A 68 -8.62 7.45 -7.85
CA VAL A 68 -9.99 7.01 -8.14
C VAL A 68 -10.42 7.47 -9.53
N ALA A 69 -10.14 8.73 -9.90
CA ALA A 69 -10.39 9.23 -11.24
C ALA A 69 -9.59 8.48 -12.33
N ALA A 70 -8.43 7.93 -11.98
CA ALA A 70 -7.60 7.09 -12.85
C ALA A 70 -8.02 5.60 -12.86
N GLY A 71 -9.11 5.22 -12.19
CA GLY A 71 -9.62 3.85 -12.18
C GLY A 71 -9.11 2.96 -11.04
N LEU A 72 -8.72 3.55 -9.90
CA LEU A 72 -8.32 2.81 -8.72
C LEU A 72 -9.39 1.77 -8.32
N PRO A 73 -9.02 0.51 -8.01
CA PRO A 73 -9.96 -0.49 -7.55
C PRO A 73 -10.68 -0.03 -6.26
N PRO A 74 -12.01 -0.21 -6.13
CA PRO A 74 -12.77 0.27 -4.97
C PRO A 74 -12.23 -0.21 -3.62
N LYS A 75 -11.74 -1.45 -3.55
CA LYS A 75 -11.14 -2.00 -2.32
C LYS A 75 -9.80 -1.37 -1.96
N VAL A 76 -9.03 -0.90 -2.94
CA VAL A 76 -7.79 -0.16 -2.70
C VAL A 76 -8.10 1.27 -2.23
N GLN A 77 -9.17 1.88 -2.76
CA GLN A 77 -9.67 3.15 -2.23
C GLN A 77 -10.07 3.02 -0.76
N GLU A 78 -10.90 2.03 -0.40
CA GLU A 78 -11.28 1.76 0.99
C GLU A 78 -10.04 1.61 1.90
N ALA A 79 -9.02 0.86 1.44
CA ALA A 79 -7.78 0.68 2.19
C ALA A 79 -7.03 2.00 2.43
N LEU A 80 -6.90 2.85 1.40
CA LEU A 80 -6.25 4.17 1.54
C LEU A 80 -7.07 5.14 2.42
N ASP A 81 -8.40 5.07 2.34
CA ASP A 81 -9.29 5.87 3.19
C ASP A 81 -9.14 5.48 4.67
N ILE A 82 -8.99 4.19 4.99
CA ILE A 82 -8.70 3.74 6.36
C ILE A 82 -7.41 4.41 6.86
N VAL A 83 -6.34 4.39 6.06
CA VAL A 83 -5.05 5.00 6.42
C VAL A 83 -5.21 6.50 6.67
N ARG A 84 -5.96 7.20 5.81
CA ARG A 84 -6.20 8.64 5.92
C ARG A 84 -6.95 8.99 7.20
N VAL A 85 -7.97 8.20 7.58
CA VAL A 85 -8.78 8.45 8.78
C VAL A 85 -7.97 8.12 10.04
N VAL A 86 -7.36 6.94 10.09
CA VAL A 86 -6.50 6.48 11.20
C VAL A 86 -5.27 7.39 11.36
N GLY A 87 -4.84 8.10 10.31
CA GLY A 87 -3.72 9.04 10.33
C GLY A 87 -4.00 10.45 10.83
N ASN A 88 -5.25 10.91 10.74
CA ASN A 88 -5.60 12.31 11.02
C ASN A 88 -6.49 12.50 12.25
N GLU A 89 -7.13 11.45 12.76
CA GLU A 89 -7.95 11.54 13.97
C GLU A 89 -7.10 11.47 15.25
N CYS A 90 -6.42 12.57 15.54
CA CYS A 90 -5.93 12.85 16.89
C CYS A 90 -7.12 13.33 17.75
N VAL A 91 -7.69 12.41 18.53
CA VAL A 91 -8.37 12.65 19.83
C VAL A 91 -9.53 13.67 19.82
N HIS A 92 -10.76 13.16 19.86
CA HIS A 92 -11.86 13.84 20.54
C HIS A 92 -12.11 13.16 21.90
N PRO A 93 -12.22 13.89 23.02
CA PRO A 93 -12.59 13.28 24.30
C PRO A 93 -13.98 12.65 24.18
N GLY A 94 -14.09 11.31 24.28
CA GLY A 94 -15.36 10.58 24.32
C GLY A 94 -15.58 9.54 23.22
N THR A 95 -14.69 9.44 22.23
CA THR A 95 -14.62 8.30 21.28
C THR A 95 -13.30 7.56 21.48
N ILE A 96 -13.21 6.33 20.94
CA ILE A 96 -12.07 5.40 21.06
C ILE A 96 -10.73 6.17 21.03
N ASP A 97 -9.87 5.95 22.03
CA ASP A 97 -8.54 6.58 22.14
C ASP A 97 -7.64 6.02 21.03
N LEU A 98 -7.73 6.59 19.82
CA LEU A 98 -6.90 6.28 18.64
C LEU A 98 -5.50 6.90 18.79
N ARG A 99 -4.83 6.63 19.91
CA ARG A 99 -3.37 6.77 19.94
C ARG A 99 -2.83 5.68 19.03
N ASP A 100 -1.81 6.02 18.23
CA ASP A 100 -1.05 5.03 17.47
C ASP A 100 -0.47 3.98 18.40
N ASP A 101 -1.24 2.93 18.59
CA ASP A 101 -0.95 1.78 19.41
C ASP A 101 -0.43 0.66 18.52
N ARG A 102 -0.14 -0.47 19.17
CA ARG A 102 0.39 -1.63 18.46
C ARG A 102 -0.59 -2.14 17.41
N ASP A 103 -1.88 -2.16 17.71
CA ASP A 103 -2.91 -2.69 16.82
C ASP A 103 -3.05 -1.82 15.57
N THR A 104 -3.01 -0.50 15.73
CA THR A 104 -2.97 0.47 14.65
C THR A 104 -1.78 0.26 13.72
N ALA A 105 -0.57 0.11 14.30
CA ALA A 105 0.62 -0.19 13.51
C ALA A 105 0.47 -1.53 12.74
N MET A 106 -0.09 -2.57 13.38
CA MET A 106 -0.32 -3.87 12.73
C MET A 106 -1.32 -3.78 11.57
N GLN A 107 -2.37 -2.97 11.72
CA GLN A 107 -3.31 -2.71 10.63
C GLN A 107 -2.62 -1.98 9.47
N LEU A 108 -1.80 -0.96 9.76
CA LEU A 108 -1.07 -0.22 8.73
C LEU A 108 -0.11 -1.11 7.93
N PHE A 109 0.59 -2.05 8.57
CA PHE A 109 1.42 -3.05 7.87
C PHE A 109 0.61 -3.83 6.83
N ARG A 110 -0.55 -4.35 7.24
CA ARG A 110 -1.45 -5.09 6.34
C ARG A 110 -1.95 -4.22 5.18
N LEU A 111 -2.26 -2.96 5.44
CA LEU A 111 -2.74 -2.03 4.42
C LEU A 111 -1.64 -1.72 3.38
N VAL A 112 -0.40 -1.48 3.81
CA VAL A 112 0.73 -1.30 2.88
C VAL A 112 0.90 -2.51 1.97
N ASN A 113 0.94 -3.72 2.55
CA ASN A 113 1.08 -4.95 1.77
C ASN A 113 -0.10 -5.21 0.83
N PHE A 114 -1.32 -4.93 1.29
CA PHE A 114 -2.52 -5.08 0.47
C PHE A 114 -2.50 -4.14 -0.73
N ILE A 115 -2.14 -2.87 -0.53
CA ILE A 115 -2.04 -1.88 -1.62
C ILE A 115 -0.94 -2.29 -2.61
N ALA A 116 0.24 -2.69 -2.12
CA ALA A 116 1.33 -3.17 -2.96
C ALA A 116 0.94 -4.42 -3.76
N LEU A 117 0.26 -5.38 -3.14
CA LEU A 117 -0.24 -6.58 -3.81
C LEU A 117 -1.19 -6.22 -4.95
N LYS A 118 -2.20 -5.39 -4.67
CA LYS A 118 -3.25 -5.05 -5.65
C LYS A 118 -2.78 -4.13 -6.76
N MET A 119 -1.85 -3.23 -6.46
CA MET A 119 -1.45 -2.17 -7.40
C MET A 119 -0.12 -2.43 -8.09
N ILE A 120 0.69 -3.38 -7.59
CA ILE A 120 2.03 -3.66 -8.13
C ILE A 120 2.14 -5.14 -8.51
N THR A 121 2.02 -6.05 -7.54
CA THR A 121 2.24 -7.50 -7.75
C THR A 121 1.23 -8.10 -8.72
N GLU A 122 -0.07 -7.96 -8.46
CA GLU A 122 -1.12 -8.55 -9.32
C GLU A 122 -1.05 -8.01 -10.76
N PRO A 123 -0.93 -6.68 -11.01
CA PRO A 123 -0.73 -6.16 -12.35
C PRO A 123 0.51 -6.71 -13.05
N LYS A 124 1.64 -6.83 -12.33
CA LYS A 124 2.89 -7.39 -12.86
C LYS A 124 2.75 -8.86 -13.23
N GLU A 125 2.14 -9.66 -12.36
CA GLU A 125 1.88 -11.09 -12.61
C GLU A 125 0.96 -11.29 -13.81
N ILE A 126 -0.16 -10.56 -13.86
CA ILE A 126 -1.11 -10.62 -14.97
C ILE A 126 -0.42 -10.20 -16.28
N ALA A 127 0.37 -9.12 -16.27
CA ALA A 127 1.10 -8.67 -17.45
C ALA A 127 2.12 -9.72 -17.93
N SER A 128 2.83 -10.38 -17.02
CA SER A 128 3.76 -11.46 -17.35
C SER A 128 3.03 -12.66 -17.97
N LEU A 129 1.93 -13.11 -17.37
CA LEU A 129 1.14 -14.23 -17.88
C LEU A 129 0.50 -13.89 -19.23
N TYR A 130 -0.06 -12.69 -19.38
CA TYR A 130 -0.66 -12.24 -20.64
C TYR A 130 0.41 -12.11 -21.74
N GLY A 131 1.59 -11.61 -21.40
CA GLY A 131 2.74 -11.53 -22.31
C GLY A 131 3.27 -12.91 -22.75
N SER A 132 3.02 -13.97 -21.97
CA SER A 132 3.40 -15.33 -22.34
C SER A 132 2.48 -15.97 -23.40
N LEU A 133 1.35 -15.33 -23.73
CA LEU A 133 0.41 -15.86 -24.72
C LEU A 133 1.00 -15.84 -26.15
N PRO A 134 0.64 -16.81 -27.00
CA PRO A 134 1.05 -16.82 -28.41
C PRO A 134 0.67 -15.53 -29.15
N THR A 135 1.57 -15.06 -30.02
CA THR A 135 1.42 -13.77 -30.72
C THR A 135 0.19 -13.72 -31.62
N ASP A 136 -0.20 -14.85 -32.23
CA ASP A 136 -1.41 -14.97 -33.04
C ASP A 136 -2.69 -14.75 -32.20
N LYS A 137 -2.71 -15.27 -30.97
CA LYS A 137 -3.83 -15.06 -30.03
C LYS A 137 -3.86 -13.62 -29.52
N LEU A 138 -2.71 -13.03 -29.22
CA LEU A 138 -2.61 -11.62 -28.83
C LEU A 138 -3.10 -10.68 -29.95
N ALA A 139 -2.74 -10.95 -31.20
CA ALA A 139 -3.22 -10.18 -32.35
C ALA A 139 -4.73 -10.30 -32.53
N ALA A 140 -5.30 -11.50 -32.34
CA ALA A 140 -6.74 -11.72 -32.37
C ALA A 140 -7.48 -10.95 -31.26
N ILE A 141 -6.92 -10.91 -30.04
CA ILE A 141 -7.47 -10.13 -28.92
C ILE A 141 -7.44 -8.63 -29.22
N LYS A 142 -6.30 -8.10 -29.70
CA LYS A 142 -6.19 -6.67 -30.09
C LYS A 142 -7.21 -6.29 -31.16
N LYS A 143 -7.41 -7.16 -32.17
CA LYS A 143 -8.42 -6.97 -33.21
C LYS A 143 -9.85 -6.98 -32.66
N ARG A 144 -10.15 -7.85 -31.69
CA ARG A 144 -11.45 -7.89 -31.00
C ARG A 144 -11.69 -6.61 -30.20
N ASP A 145 -10.70 -6.14 -29.47
CA ASP A 145 -10.82 -5.01 -28.53
C ASP A 145 -10.78 -3.64 -29.24
N GLY A 146 -10.73 -3.63 -30.57
CA GLY A 146 -10.86 -2.40 -31.36
C GLY A 146 -9.68 -1.44 -31.23
N THR A 147 -8.54 -1.88 -30.69
CA THR A 147 -7.28 -1.12 -30.73
C THR A 147 -6.65 -1.27 -32.12
N VAL A 148 -7.31 -0.67 -33.11
CA VAL A 148 -6.71 -0.47 -34.44
C VAL A 148 -5.65 0.64 -34.29
N PRO A 149 -4.43 0.45 -34.84
CA PRO A 149 -3.39 1.48 -34.84
C PRO A 149 -3.85 2.79 -35.50
#